data_AF-A0A7S2UBD3-F1
#
_entry.id   AF-A0A7S2UBD3-F1
#
_cell.length_a   1.000
_cell.length_b   1.000
_cell.length_c   1.000
_cell.angle_alpha   90.00
_cell.angle_beta   90.00
_cell.angle_gamma   90.00
#
_symmetry.space_group_name_H-M   'P 1'
#
loop_
_entity.id
_entity.type
_entity.pdbx_description
1 polymer ?
#
loop_
_entity_poly.entity_id
_entity_poly.type
_entity_poly.pdbx_seq_one_letter_code
_entity_poly.pdbx_strand_id
1 'polypeptide(L)'
;MKRDQVEYNEEEAHPMLSPGNSVQETIHIPRPVHYARTRMAMSSIAVIAVFLLGYLSGMEKSPLLNMQDHFRSTLRKSTHPDSSMEQREVHNTKKSNTKARNSKINEKQKKDTRIVDRISRPFLPFRGQPDEWCINESDYNPEKPAGLFYVKVPKTASTTSASVNLQISNRHGKRNIKKLDEPVCHHFFHHVQAKERGYQNRDLNKSILWTTIREPTKRAMSFVFFKGVSRQNMEPTDDNVIEFLRKFEDNFQMSYVSTLPLDWEPGARNIGNRDTDAVEKLIQDYDFIAITERMEESFVTMKLLFDLDFADIVFFSSKISGGWDGGRKEIGCLKIEPTVISDNVGSYLASDEWQSKNSADFLMYEAVNRSLDKTIAQFDAKQFQEELQQYHTLMQEVQEVCADKIIFRCTEDGVFQEMEAKRNCYYRDQACGYQCIDEFIRLRVDEDQPFSIVKKTMSNWKLPDLTDE
;
A
#
# COMPACT_ATOMS: atom_id res chain seq x y z
N MET A 1 -23.51 -25.97 -11.93
CA MET A 1 -23.15 -24.55 -12.14
C MET A 1 -21.63 -24.46 -12.15
N LYS A 2 -21.03 -24.25 -13.33
CA LYS A 2 -19.59 -24.01 -13.43
C LYS A 2 -19.33 -22.60 -12.87
N ARG A 3 -18.50 -22.49 -11.84
CA ARG A 3 -17.99 -21.20 -11.34
C ARG A 3 -17.03 -20.67 -12.39
N ASP A 4 -17.39 -19.59 -13.06
CA ASP A 4 -16.44 -18.77 -13.80
C ASP A 4 -15.52 -18.12 -12.76
N GLN A 5 -14.35 -18.71 -12.54
CA GLN A 5 -13.25 -18.01 -11.88
C GLN A 5 -12.82 -16.92 -12.86
N VAL A 6 -13.07 -15.67 -12.50
CA VAL A 6 -12.45 -14.52 -13.17
C VAL A 6 -10.95 -14.60 -12.85
N GLU A 7 -10.19 -15.26 -13.73
CA GLU A 7 -8.73 -15.26 -13.68
C GLU A 7 -8.23 -13.81 -13.67
N TYR A 8 -7.53 -13.46 -12.60
CA TYR A 8 -6.83 -12.20 -12.44
C TYR A 8 -5.56 -12.20 -13.32
N ASN A 9 -5.74 -12.07 -14.64
CA ASN A 9 -4.62 -11.77 -15.53
C ASN A 9 -4.38 -10.25 -15.53
N GLU A 10 -3.70 -9.76 -14.50
CA GLU A 10 -2.72 -8.71 -14.75
C GLU A 10 -1.56 -9.40 -15.46
N GLU A 11 -1.52 -9.34 -16.79
CA GLU A 11 -0.36 -9.78 -17.57
C GLU A 11 0.86 -8.95 -17.13
N GLU A 12 1.59 -9.49 -16.17
CA GLU A 12 2.92 -9.05 -15.79
C GLU A 12 3.90 -9.60 -16.83
N ALA A 13 4.51 -8.71 -17.61
CA ALA A 13 5.72 -9.04 -18.34
C ALA A 13 6.84 -9.33 -17.32
N HIS A 14 7.03 -10.59 -16.97
CA HIS A 14 8.28 -11.06 -16.39
C HIS A 14 9.37 -11.01 -17.47
N PRO A 15 10.60 -10.55 -17.16
CA PRO A 15 11.74 -10.99 -17.95
C PRO A 15 11.85 -12.51 -17.77
N MET A 16 11.63 -13.25 -18.86
CA MET A 16 11.82 -14.70 -18.86
C MET A 16 13.30 -15.00 -18.56
N LEU A 17 13.57 -15.50 -17.36
CA LEU A 17 14.78 -16.26 -17.10
C LEU A 17 14.67 -17.58 -17.87
N SER A 18 15.46 -17.69 -18.94
CA SER A 18 15.63 -18.94 -19.68
C SER A 18 16.41 -19.93 -18.81
N PRO A 19 15.94 -21.15 -18.57
CA PRO A 19 16.77 -22.19 -17.98
C PRO A 19 17.80 -22.64 -19.02
N GLY A 20 19.05 -22.21 -18.84
CA GLY A 20 20.18 -22.80 -19.53
C GLY A 20 20.42 -24.21 -19.01
N ASN A 21 20.21 -25.21 -19.85
CA ASN A 21 20.85 -26.51 -19.71
C ASN A 21 21.25 -27.04 -21.08
N SER A 22 22.55 -27.16 -21.25
CA SER A 22 23.26 -27.72 -22.39
C SER A 22 23.14 -29.24 -22.40
N VAL A 23 22.52 -29.81 -23.43
CA VAL A 23 22.90 -31.12 -23.98
C VAL A 23 22.81 -31.00 -25.50
N GLN A 24 23.96 -31.13 -26.17
CA GLN A 24 24.06 -31.16 -27.63
C GLN A 24 23.55 -32.50 -28.16
N GLU A 25 22.49 -32.49 -28.96
CA GLU A 25 22.22 -33.54 -29.94
C GLU A 25 21.99 -32.92 -31.32
N THR A 26 22.85 -33.34 -32.25
CA THR A 26 23.00 -32.85 -33.61
C THR A 26 21.96 -33.54 -34.51
N ILE A 27 21.01 -32.78 -35.05
CA ILE A 27 20.18 -33.24 -36.19
C ILE A 27 20.25 -32.21 -37.32
N HIS A 28 20.87 -32.63 -38.42
CA HIS A 28 20.84 -31.96 -39.72
C HIS A 28 19.47 -32.06 -40.36
N ILE A 29 18.99 -30.98 -41.00
CA ILE A 29 18.17 -30.95 -42.24
C ILE A 29 17.94 -29.48 -42.69
N PRO A 30 17.71 -29.19 -43.99
CA PRO A 30 18.35 -28.08 -44.70
C PRO A 30 17.54 -26.79 -44.86
N ARG A 31 18.29 -25.74 -45.27
CA ARG A 31 17.80 -24.42 -45.75
C ARG A 31 16.72 -24.58 -46.83
N PRO A 32 15.86 -23.55 -47.04
CA PRO A 32 16.20 -22.65 -48.15
C PRO A 32 15.67 -21.18 -48.08
N VAL A 33 16.26 -20.39 -48.98
CA VAL A 33 15.85 -19.14 -49.68
C VAL A 33 15.72 -17.79 -48.95
N HIS A 34 16.61 -16.90 -49.40
CA HIS A 34 16.55 -15.44 -49.51
C HIS A 34 15.17 -14.78 -49.56
N TYR A 35 15.02 -13.66 -48.84
CA TYR A 35 14.35 -12.48 -49.40
C TYR A 35 15.04 -11.17 -48.97
N ALA A 36 14.93 -10.20 -49.86
CA ALA A 36 15.84 -9.09 -50.06
C ALA A 36 15.60 -7.89 -49.12
N ARG A 37 16.69 -7.13 -48.94
CA ARG A 37 16.72 -5.75 -48.44
C ARG A 37 15.88 -4.83 -49.32
N THR A 38 15.15 -3.92 -48.69
CA THR A 38 14.89 -2.59 -49.28
C THR A 38 15.09 -1.53 -48.20
N ARG A 39 16.19 -0.77 -48.36
CA ARG A 39 16.37 0.55 -47.76
C ARG A 39 15.51 1.53 -48.55
N MET A 40 14.80 2.43 -47.88
CA MET A 40 14.55 3.76 -48.40
C MET A 40 14.91 4.80 -47.34
N ALA A 41 15.68 5.77 -47.80
CA ALA A 41 16.13 6.93 -47.05
C ALA A 41 15.47 8.18 -47.66
N MET A 42 15.31 9.18 -46.79
CA MET A 42 15.30 10.63 -47.06
C MET A 42 14.16 11.22 -47.89
N SER A 43 13.39 12.14 -47.31
CA SER A 43 13.68 13.59 -47.43
C SER A 43 12.52 14.46 -46.89
N SER A 44 12.89 15.35 -45.97
CA SER A 44 12.58 16.79 -45.87
C SER A 44 11.28 17.34 -46.48
N ILE A 45 10.53 18.11 -45.69
CA ILE A 45 10.07 19.47 -46.01
C ILE A 45 9.88 20.23 -44.69
N ALA A 46 10.45 21.44 -44.65
CA ALA A 46 10.29 22.44 -43.59
C ALA A 46 9.53 23.67 -44.15
N VAL A 47 9.34 24.67 -43.27
CA VAL A 47 8.85 26.06 -43.48
C VAL A 47 7.31 26.18 -43.54
N ILE A 48 6.56 27.09 -42.87
CA ILE A 48 6.65 28.49 -42.36
C ILE A 48 5.57 28.60 -41.24
N ALA A 49 5.81 29.00 -39.98
CA ALA A 49 6.00 30.34 -39.37
C ALA A 49 4.77 31.31 -39.30
N VAL A 50 4.51 31.80 -38.07
CA VAL A 50 3.87 33.08 -37.65
C VAL A 50 2.33 33.23 -37.69
N PHE A 51 1.71 33.24 -36.49
CA PHE A 51 0.65 34.20 -36.12
C PHE A 51 0.70 34.55 -34.61
N LEU A 52 1.21 35.76 -34.37
CA LEU A 52 0.90 36.77 -33.35
C LEU A 52 0.32 36.41 -31.95
N LEU A 53 1.14 36.72 -30.95
CA LEU A 53 0.90 37.60 -29.80
C LEU A 53 -0.53 38.12 -29.54
N GLY A 54 -1.01 37.86 -28.32
CA GLY A 54 -1.85 38.80 -27.59
C GLY A 54 -2.87 38.14 -26.68
N TYR A 55 -2.49 37.82 -25.44
CA TYR A 55 -3.36 37.99 -24.26
C TYR A 55 -2.50 37.91 -22.99
N LEU A 56 -2.34 39.06 -22.36
CA LEU A 56 -1.76 39.23 -21.03
C LEU A 56 -2.87 39.07 -19.97
N SER A 57 -2.42 38.61 -18.80
CA SER A 57 -2.99 38.88 -17.47
C SER A 57 -4.18 38.03 -17.01
N GLY A 58 -3.90 37.09 -16.10
CA GLY A 58 -4.91 36.54 -15.19
C GLY A 58 -4.75 35.05 -14.91
N MET A 59 -3.68 34.63 -14.25
CA MET A 59 -3.67 33.32 -13.58
C MET A 59 -3.34 33.53 -12.11
N GLU A 60 -4.42 33.59 -11.33
CA GLU A 60 -4.40 33.37 -9.89
C GLU A 60 -3.81 32.00 -9.58
N LYS A 61 -3.13 31.94 -8.43
CA LYS A 61 -2.40 30.79 -7.91
C LYS A 61 -3.29 29.55 -7.83
N SER A 62 -2.84 28.46 -8.46
CA SER A 62 -3.43 27.12 -8.35
C SER A 62 -3.40 26.59 -6.91
N PRO A 63 -4.37 25.75 -6.49
CA PRO A 63 -4.55 25.34 -5.10
C PRO A 63 -3.78 24.05 -4.78
N LEU A 64 -2.57 24.18 -4.21
CA LEU A 64 -1.81 23.09 -3.59
C LEU A 64 -2.23 22.78 -2.14
N LEU A 65 -3.43 23.17 -1.73
CA LEU A 65 -3.87 23.19 -0.31
C LEU A 65 -4.77 22.01 0.12
N ASN A 66 -5.06 21.04 -0.74
CA ASN A 66 -6.08 20.03 -0.44
C ASN A 66 -5.59 18.80 0.36
N MET A 67 -4.31 18.72 0.73
CA MET A 67 -3.78 17.64 1.58
C MET A 67 -3.69 18.03 3.06
N GLN A 68 -3.69 19.33 3.39
CA GLN A 68 -3.61 19.82 4.77
C GLN A 68 -4.99 19.87 5.48
N ASP A 69 -6.09 20.07 4.73
CA ASP A 69 -7.42 20.24 5.31
C ASP A 69 -8.09 18.92 5.75
N HIS A 70 -7.63 17.77 5.25
CA HIS A 70 -8.10 16.48 5.76
C HIS A 70 -7.47 16.14 7.13
N PHE A 71 -6.31 16.72 7.47
CA PHE A 71 -5.58 16.45 8.71
C PHE A 71 -6.05 17.26 9.92
N ARG A 72 -6.76 18.39 9.73
CA ARG A 72 -7.20 19.27 10.84
C ARG A 72 -8.62 19.02 11.35
N SER A 73 -9.45 18.23 10.66
CA SER A 73 -10.89 18.11 11.00
C SER A 73 -11.22 17.04 12.06
N THR A 74 -10.25 16.23 12.50
CA THR A 74 -10.49 15.12 13.44
C THR A 74 -10.37 15.52 14.93
N LEU A 75 -10.05 16.78 15.25
CA LEU A 75 -9.88 17.26 16.64
C LEU A 75 -10.65 18.56 16.88
N ARG A 76 -11.99 18.50 16.93
CA ARG A 76 -12.84 19.48 17.64
C ARG A 76 -14.21 18.86 17.95
N LYS A 77 -14.37 18.36 19.18
CA LYS A 77 -15.67 17.98 19.74
C LYS A 77 -16.50 19.23 20.01
N SER A 78 -17.68 19.25 19.40
CA SER A 78 -18.78 20.18 19.62
C SER A 78 -19.36 20.02 21.03
N THR A 79 -19.49 21.12 21.76
CA THR A 79 -20.33 21.25 22.95
C THR A 79 -21.39 22.31 22.66
N HIS A 80 -22.66 21.91 22.55
CA HIS A 80 -23.78 22.82 22.72
C HIS A 80 -24.88 22.21 23.62
N PRO A 81 -25.54 23.04 24.45
CA PRO A 81 -26.43 22.57 25.50
C PRO A 81 -27.91 22.46 25.08
N ASP A 82 -28.59 21.62 25.85
CA ASP A 82 -29.98 21.20 25.82
C ASP A 82 -31.03 22.33 25.94
N SER A 83 -32.19 22.15 25.30
CA SER A 83 -33.41 22.93 25.57
C SER A 83 -34.70 22.13 25.31
N SER A 84 -35.48 21.98 26.40
CA SER A 84 -36.94 21.78 26.55
C SER A 84 -37.60 20.53 25.94
N MET A 85 -38.07 19.55 26.72
CA MET A 85 -39.28 19.52 27.58
C MET A 85 -40.61 19.83 26.86
N GLU A 86 -41.26 18.79 26.31
CA GLU A 86 -42.69 18.50 26.54
C GLU A 86 -43.06 17.12 25.95
N GLN A 87 -44.12 16.49 26.47
CA GLN A 87 -44.69 15.16 26.14
C GLN A 87 -44.17 13.96 26.97
N ARG A 88 -44.67 13.87 28.20
CA ARG A 88 -44.75 12.61 28.97
C ARG A 88 -46.21 12.14 28.93
N GLU A 89 -46.46 10.99 28.29
CA GLU A 89 -47.37 9.93 28.81
C GLU A 89 -47.55 8.68 27.92
N VAL A 90 -46.70 8.43 26.89
CA VAL A 90 -46.68 7.14 26.13
C VAL A 90 -45.33 6.42 26.24
N HIS A 91 -44.60 6.58 27.35
CA HIS A 91 -43.15 6.26 27.43
C HIS A 91 -42.72 5.07 28.30
N ASN A 92 -43.64 4.27 28.86
CA ASN A 92 -43.24 3.20 29.78
C ASN A 92 -42.94 1.83 29.14
N THR A 93 -43.41 1.53 27.92
CA THR A 93 -43.07 0.27 27.23
C THR A 93 -41.82 0.37 26.34
N LYS A 94 -41.49 1.54 25.78
CA LYS A 94 -40.27 1.73 24.98
C LYS A 94 -38.97 1.71 25.79
N LYS A 95 -38.98 2.17 27.05
CA LYS A 95 -37.77 2.19 27.92
C LYS A 95 -37.26 0.80 28.31
N SER A 96 -38.14 -0.19 28.42
CA SER A 96 -37.77 -1.58 28.75
C SER A 96 -36.93 -2.23 27.64
N ASN A 97 -37.35 -2.05 26.38
CA ASN A 97 -36.67 -2.66 25.23
C ASN A 97 -35.30 -2.02 24.93
N THR A 98 -35.13 -0.71 25.16
CA THR A 98 -33.84 -0.03 24.97
C THR A 98 -32.79 -0.52 25.96
N LYS A 99 -33.16 -0.77 27.23
CA LYS A 99 -32.22 -1.25 28.25
C LYS A 99 -31.71 -2.66 27.95
N ALA A 100 -32.59 -3.56 27.51
CA ALA A 100 -32.21 -4.92 27.12
C ALA A 100 -31.32 -4.94 25.87
N ARG A 101 -31.60 -4.11 24.86
CA ARG A 101 -30.77 -3.98 23.65
C ARG A 101 -29.38 -3.46 23.97
N ASN A 102 -29.28 -2.42 24.81
CA ASN A 102 -27.99 -1.85 25.21
C ASN A 102 -27.16 -2.83 26.05
N SER A 103 -27.79 -3.63 26.91
CA SER A 103 -27.08 -4.68 27.67
C SER A 103 -26.44 -5.72 26.75
N LYS A 104 -27.17 -6.20 25.74
CA LYS A 104 -26.66 -7.19 24.78
C LYS A 104 -25.51 -6.64 23.91
N ILE A 105 -25.59 -5.38 23.49
CA ILE A 105 -24.51 -4.73 22.73
C ILE A 105 -23.24 -4.63 23.59
N ASN A 106 -23.38 -4.22 24.86
CA ASN A 106 -22.24 -4.12 25.78
C ASN A 106 -21.60 -5.49 26.07
N GLU A 107 -22.40 -6.56 26.21
CA GLU A 107 -21.87 -7.91 26.40
C GLU A 107 -21.14 -8.44 25.17
N LYS A 108 -21.69 -8.22 23.96
CA LYS A 108 -21.03 -8.59 22.70
C LYS A 108 -19.70 -7.86 22.56
N GLN A 109 -19.69 -6.53 22.73
CA GLN A 109 -18.47 -5.72 22.68
C GLN A 109 -17.43 -6.21 23.69
N LYS A 110 -17.81 -6.49 24.95
CA LYS A 110 -16.89 -7.02 25.96
C LYS A 110 -16.31 -8.38 25.58
N LYS A 111 -17.11 -9.27 25.00
CA LYS A 111 -16.65 -10.58 24.53
C LYS A 111 -15.64 -10.42 23.40
N ASP A 112 -15.94 -9.55 22.43
CA ASP A 112 -15.08 -9.29 21.28
C ASP A 112 -13.74 -8.67 21.74
N THR A 113 -13.75 -7.72 22.67
CA THR A 113 -12.53 -7.15 23.26
C THR A 113 -11.66 -8.21 23.94
N ARG A 114 -12.26 -9.15 24.69
CA ARG A 114 -11.48 -10.25 25.34
C ARG A 114 -10.82 -11.17 24.32
N ILE A 115 -11.51 -11.46 23.21
CA ILE A 115 -10.96 -12.28 22.14
C ILE A 115 -9.78 -11.56 21.48
N VAL A 116 -9.98 -10.28 21.11
CA VAL A 116 -8.94 -9.42 20.53
C VAL A 116 -7.74 -9.34 21.46
N ASP A 117 -7.92 -9.00 22.73
CA ASP A 117 -6.81 -8.90 23.69
C ASP A 117 -6.03 -10.20 23.85
N ARG A 118 -6.70 -11.36 23.74
CA ARG A 118 -6.10 -12.69 23.83
C ARG A 118 -5.22 -13.01 22.63
N ILE A 119 -5.70 -12.76 21.40
CA ILE A 119 -4.97 -13.12 20.18
C ILE A 119 -3.98 -12.06 19.73
N SER A 120 -4.15 -10.81 20.17
CA SER A 120 -3.18 -9.76 19.94
C SER A 120 -1.92 -9.98 20.75
N ARG A 121 -0.77 -9.72 20.15
CA ARG A 121 0.54 -9.81 20.80
C ARG A 121 1.46 -8.76 20.20
N PRO A 122 2.46 -8.25 20.94
CA PRO A 122 3.45 -7.36 20.33
C PRO A 122 4.19 -8.09 19.20
N PHE A 123 4.48 -7.35 18.13
CA PHE A 123 5.50 -7.75 17.16
C PHE A 123 6.87 -7.62 17.83
N LEU A 124 7.82 -8.46 17.44
CA LEU A 124 9.13 -8.52 18.08
C LEU A 124 10.20 -8.04 17.11
N PRO A 125 11.34 -7.54 17.61
CA PRO A 125 12.50 -7.27 16.77
C PRO A 125 12.89 -8.50 15.94
N PHE A 126 13.59 -8.26 14.83
CA PHE A 126 14.04 -9.34 13.95
C PHE A 126 14.82 -10.41 14.74
N ARG A 127 14.52 -11.69 14.48
CA ARG A 127 15.00 -12.83 15.29
C ARG A 127 16.41 -13.27 14.91
N GLY A 128 16.83 -13.01 13.67
CA GLY A 128 18.17 -13.35 13.18
C GLY A 128 19.22 -12.34 13.64
N GLN A 129 20.45 -12.49 13.16
CA GLN A 129 21.42 -11.41 13.32
C GLN A 129 21.00 -10.19 12.48
N PRO A 130 21.39 -8.97 12.87
CA PRO A 130 21.22 -7.81 12.01
C PRO A 130 21.70 -8.11 10.58
N ASP A 131 20.93 -7.64 9.61
CA ASP A 131 21.22 -7.76 8.17
C ASP A 131 21.19 -9.19 7.56
N GLU A 132 21.07 -10.27 8.34
CA GLU A 132 21.05 -11.66 7.80
C GLU A 132 19.85 -11.95 6.88
N TRP A 133 18.79 -11.13 6.97
CA TRP A 133 17.65 -11.20 6.06
C TRP A 133 17.94 -10.58 4.69
N CYS A 134 18.97 -9.74 4.56
CA CYS A 134 19.35 -9.10 3.31
C CYS A 134 20.34 -10.00 2.55
N ILE A 135 19.80 -10.85 1.68
CA ILE A 135 20.59 -11.79 0.85
C ILE A 135 20.68 -11.30 -0.60
N ASN A 136 21.60 -11.86 -1.40
CA ASN A 136 21.58 -11.64 -2.86
C ASN A 136 20.39 -12.36 -3.50
N GLU A 137 19.97 -11.89 -4.68
CA GLU A 137 19.02 -12.60 -5.54
C GLU A 137 19.50 -14.02 -5.88
N SER A 138 20.80 -14.21 -6.12
CA SER A 138 21.42 -15.50 -6.44
C SER A 138 21.38 -16.51 -5.29
N ASP A 139 21.22 -16.04 -4.06
CA ASP A 139 21.14 -16.87 -2.85
C ASP A 139 19.68 -17.28 -2.52
N TYR A 140 18.69 -16.77 -3.28
CA TYR A 140 17.28 -17.09 -3.06
C TYR A 140 16.99 -18.57 -3.32
N ASN A 141 16.35 -19.23 -2.34
CA ASN A 141 15.87 -20.60 -2.45
C ASN A 141 14.34 -20.65 -2.29
N PRO A 142 13.57 -21.04 -3.33
CA PRO A 142 12.11 -21.11 -3.23
C PRO A 142 11.61 -22.21 -2.27
N GLU A 143 12.39 -23.25 -1.99
CA GLU A 143 12.03 -24.29 -1.00
C GLU A 143 12.17 -23.80 0.44
N LYS A 144 13.04 -22.80 0.64
CA LYS A 144 13.27 -22.17 1.95
C LYS A 144 13.47 -20.66 1.78
N PRO A 145 12.39 -19.91 1.47
CA PRO A 145 12.50 -18.48 1.12
C PRO A 145 13.24 -17.67 2.19
N ALA A 146 14.18 -16.83 1.77
CA ALA A 146 14.90 -15.86 2.58
C ALA A 146 14.89 -14.49 1.87
N GLY A 147 14.94 -13.37 2.59
CA GLY A 147 14.79 -12.02 2.03
C GLY A 147 13.75 -11.13 2.71
N LEU A 148 13.47 -9.99 2.08
CA LEU A 148 12.43 -9.04 2.51
C LEU A 148 11.12 -9.26 1.74
N PHE A 149 10.11 -9.83 2.41
CA PHE A 149 8.85 -10.20 1.78
C PHE A 149 7.71 -9.29 2.21
N TYR A 150 7.14 -8.56 1.25
CA TYR A 150 5.93 -7.77 1.42
C TYR A 150 4.75 -8.40 0.67
N VAL A 151 3.73 -8.83 1.41
CA VAL A 151 2.49 -9.33 0.81
C VAL A 151 1.60 -8.15 0.44
N LYS A 152 1.57 -7.79 -0.85
CA LYS A 152 0.88 -6.58 -1.32
C LYS A 152 -0.62 -6.80 -1.42
N VAL A 153 -1.38 -6.52 -0.37
CA VAL A 153 -2.85 -6.66 -0.38
C VAL A 153 -3.50 -5.53 -1.19
N PRO A 154 -4.42 -5.78 -2.14
CA PRO A 154 -5.07 -4.71 -2.88
C PRO A 154 -5.80 -3.68 -2.00
N LYS A 155 -5.53 -2.39 -2.26
CA LYS A 155 -6.22 -1.22 -1.67
C LYS A 155 -5.97 -1.00 -0.17
N THR A 156 -4.86 -1.50 0.35
CA THR A 156 -4.33 -1.24 1.70
C THR A 156 -3.12 -0.31 1.66
N ALA A 157 -3.22 0.75 0.83
CA ALA A 157 -2.08 1.62 0.48
C ALA A 157 -0.88 0.83 -0.07
N SER A 158 -1.19 -0.19 -0.87
CA SER A 158 -0.24 -1.23 -1.21
C SER A 158 0.88 -0.80 -2.16
N THR A 159 0.64 0.21 -2.99
CA THR A 159 1.69 0.86 -3.81
C THR A 159 2.65 1.65 -2.95
N THR A 160 2.15 2.41 -1.98
CA THR A 160 2.97 3.14 -1.01
C THR A 160 3.88 2.21 -0.23
N SER A 161 3.32 1.13 0.32
CA SER A 161 4.11 0.17 1.11
C SER A 161 5.09 -0.64 0.25
N ALA A 162 4.77 -0.90 -1.01
CA ALA A 162 5.75 -1.46 -1.95
C ALA A 162 6.91 -0.49 -2.20
N SER A 163 6.65 0.84 -2.25
CA SER A 163 7.72 1.85 -2.32
C SER A 163 8.65 1.74 -1.11
N VAL A 164 8.11 1.63 0.10
CA VAL A 164 8.89 1.45 1.33
C VAL A 164 9.68 0.14 1.27
N ASN A 165 9.07 -0.96 0.82
CA ASN A 165 9.77 -2.24 0.64
C ASN A 165 10.98 -2.12 -0.29
N LEU A 166 10.80 -1.46 -1.44
CA LEU A 166 11.87 -1.22 -2.42
C LEU A 166 12.97 -0.34 -1.83
N GLN A 167 12.60 0.72 -1.11
CA GLN A 167 13.55 1.61 -0.45
C GLN A 167 14.37 0.89 0.61
N ILE A 168 13.74 0.10 1.49
CA ILE A 168 14.45 -0.73 2.47
C ILE A 168 15.45 -1.63 1.75
N SER A 169 15.00 -2.42 0.77
CA SER A 169 15.86 -3.34 0.02
C SER A 169 17.07 -2.64 -0.63
N ASN A 170 16.87 -1.48 -1.26
CA ASN A 170 17.92 -0.76 -1.96
C ASN A 170 18.87 -0.04 -0.99
N ARG A 171 18.32 0.70 -0.03
CA ARG A 171 19.10 1.60 0.84
C ARG A 171 19.84 0.81 1.90
N HIS A 172 19.16 -0.13 2.55
CA HIS A 172 19.78 -1.01 3.55
C HIS A 172 20.88 -1.87 2.91
N GLY A 173 20.63 -2.45 1.73
CA GLY A 173 21.63 -3.20 0.97
C GLY A 173 22.90 -2.39 0.68
N LYS A 174 22.75 -1.15 0.18
CA LYS A 174 23.86 -0.21 -0.07
C LYS A 174 24.66 0.16 1.17
N ARG A 175 24.00 0.37 2.31
CA ARG A 175 24.69 0.80 3.55
C ARG A 175 25.43 -0.34 4.23
N ASN A 176 24.78 -1.50 4.35
CA ASN A 176 25.24 -2.54 5.27
C ASN A 176 26.04 -3.65 4.58
N ILE A 177 25.83 -3.90 3.28
CA ILE A 177 26.44 -5.05 2.63
C ILE A 177 27.39 -4.66 1.51
N LYS A 178 28.64 -4.41 1.91
CA LYS A 178 29.78 -4.17 1.00
C LYS A 178 30.13 -5.37 0.10
N LYS A 179 29.50 -6.53 0.33
CA LYS A 179 29.81 -7.82 -0.30
C LYS A 179 28.77 -8.29 -1.31
N LEU A 180 27.67 -7.56 -1.52
CA LEU A 180 26.73 -7.93 -2.58
C LEU A 180 27.32 -7.50 -3.93
N ASP A 181 27.15 -8.35 -4.93
CA ASP A 181 27.52 -8.01 -6.32
C ASP A 181 26.66 -6.84 -6.84
N GLU A 182 25.42 -6.76 -6.36
CA GLU A 182 24.50 -5.63 -6.53
C GLU A 182 23.99 -5.20 -5.16
N PRO A 183 24.04 -3.90 -4.78
CA PRO A 183 23.76 -3.47 -3.41
C PRO A 183 22.25 -3.39 -3.10
N VAL A 184 21.49 -4.44 -3.45
CA VAL A 184 20.04 -4.53 -3.28
C VAL A 184 19.69 -5.86 -2.62
N CYS A 185 19.01 -5.81 -1.48
CA CYS A 185 18.55 -7.03 -0.81
C CYS A 185 17.49 -7.74 -1.66
N HIS A 186 17.55 -9.07 -1.74
CA HIS A 186 16.45 -9.87 -2.31
C HIS A 186 15.14 -9.51 -1.63
N HIS A 187 14.11 -9.25 -2.44
CA HIS A 187 12.83 -8.79 -1.94
C HIS A 187 11.66 -9.19 -2.85
N PHE A 188 10.45 -9.19 -2.28
CA PHE A 188 9.23 -9.50 -3.01
C PHE A 188 8.09 -8.55 -2.60
N PHE A 189 7.29 -8.06 -3.57
CA PHE A 189 6.22 -7.09 -3.31
C PHE A 189 5.02 -7.20 -4.27
N HIS A 190 4.77 -8.37 -4.89
CA HIS A 190 3.67 -8.50 -5.86
C HIS A 190 2.32 -8.81 -5.20
N HIS A 191 1.26 -8.61 -5.99
CA HIS A 191 -0.11 -8.99 -5.66
C HIS A 191 -0.32 -10.52 -5.75
N VAL A 192 0.35 -11.27 -4.87
CA VAL A 192 0.21 -12.74 -4.76
C VAL A 192 -0.12 -13.13 -3.33
N GLN A 193 -0.96 -14.15 -3.15
CA GLN A 193 -1.34 -14.63 -1.82
C GLN A 193 -0.13 -15.25 -1.11
N ALA A 194 -0.05 -15.08 0.22
CA ALA A 194 1.10 -15.54 0.99
C ALA A 194 1.34 -17.06 0.88
N LYS A 195 0.27 -17.87 0.93
CA LYS A 195 0.34 -19.33 0.75
C LYS A 195 0.89 -19.77 -0.61
N GLU A 196 0.61 -19.02 -1.67
CA GLU A 196 1.05 -19.34 -3.04
C GLU A 196 2.56 -19.12 -3.20
N ARG A 197 3.16 -18.32 -2.31
CA ARG A 197 4.60 -18.07 -2.26
C ARG A 197 5.36 -18.97 -1.29
N GLY A 198 4.68 -19.90 -0.62
CA GLY A 198 5.36 -20.83 0.28
C GLY A 198 5.92 -20.18 1.54
N TYR A 199 5.39 -19.02 1.96
CA TYR A 199 5.94 -18.27 3.11
C TYR A 199 5.77 -18.98 4.46
N GLN A 200 4.99 -20.05 4.52
CA GLN A 200 4.97 -20.99 5.65
C GLN A 200 6.30 -21.76 5.81
N ASN A 201 7.11 -21.87 4.76
CA ASN A 201 8.39 -22.60 4.75
C ASN A 201 9.62 -21.68 4.74
N ARG A 202 9.44 -20.37 4.95
CA ARG A 202 10.54 -19.41 4.92
C ARG A 202 11.56 -19.65 6.04
N ASP A 203 12.80 -19.23 5.83
CA ASP A 203 13.81 -19.20 6.88
C ASP A 203 13.54 -18.02 7.83
N LEU A 204 12.95 -18.28 8.99
CA LEU A 204 12.58 -17.24 9.96
C LEU A 204 13.78 -16.42 10.50
N ASN A 205 15.01 -16.93 10.38
CA ASN A 205 16.21 -16.22 10.81
C ASN A 205 16.87 -15.42 9.68
N LYS A 206 16.37 -15.57 8.43
CA LYS A 206 16.90 -14.90 7.24
C LYS A 206 15.79 -14.28 6.40
N SER A 207 14.61 -14.05 6.96
CA SER A 207 13.52 -13.41 6.26
C SER A 207 12.71 -12.50 7.16
N ILE A 208 12.28 -11.39 6.59
CA ILE A 208 11.27 -10.50 7.17
C ILE A 208 10.02 -10.65 6.33
N LEU A 209 8.94 -11.16 6.92
CA LEU A 209 7.62 -11.19 6.31
C LEU A 209 6.74 -10.09 6.90
N TRP A 210 6.31 -9.16 6.05
CA TRP A 210 5.41 -8.08 6.44
C TRP A 210 4.30 -7.81 5.43
N THR A 211 3.28 -7.08 5.86
CA THR A 211 2.14 -6.69 5.01
C THR A 211 1.49 -5.40 5.52
N THR A 212 0.55 -4.87 4.75
CA THR A 212 -0.34 -3.79 5.17
C THR A 212 -1.78 -4.22 5.02
N ILE A 213 -2.56 -3.96 6.06
CA ILE A 213 -4.01 -4.16 6.07
C ILE A 213 -4.72 -2.83 6.24
N ARG A 214 -6.04 -2.85 6.05
CA ARG A 214 -6.91 -1.68 6.18
C ARG A 214 -8.23 -2.10 6.80
N GLU A 215 -8.95 -1.15 7.40
CA GLU A 215 -10.30 -1.42 7.86
C GLU A 215 -11.15 -2.04 6.71
N PRO A 216 -11.78 -3.21 6.92
CA PRO A 216 -12.33 -4.02 5.83
C PRO A 216 -13.33 -3.27 4.93
N THR A 217 -14.17 -2.43 5.53
CA THR A 217 -15.19 -1.65 4.82
C THR A 217 -14.55 -0.56 3.94
N LYS A 218 -13.64 0.24 4.49
CA LYS A 218 -12.89 1.27 3.75
C LYS A 218 -12.09 0.66 2.60
N ARG A 219 -11.48 -0.50 2.82
CA ARG A 219 -10.77 -1.23 1.76
C ARG A 219 -11.73 -1.67 0.65
N ALA A 220 -12.89 -2.22 1.01
CA ALA A 220 -13.89 -2.66 0.05
C ALA A 220 -14.42 -1.51 -0.80
N MET A 221 -14.80 -0.41 -0.17
CA MET A 221 -15.26 0.78 -0.87
C MET A 221 -14.19 1.37 -1.79
N SER A 222 -12.94 1.42 -1.33
CA SER A 222 -11.82 1.86 -2.17
C SER A 222 -11.62 0.95 -3.39
N PHE A 223 -11.89 -0.36 -3.24
CA PHE A 223 -11.82 -1.31 -4.34
C PHE A 223 -12.99 -1.18 -5.31
N VAL A 224 -14.22 -1.01 -4.82
CA VAL A 224 -15.42 -0.76 -5.64
C VAL A 224 -15.22 0.47 -6.53
N PHE A 225 -14.80 1.59 -5.94
CA PHE A 225 -14.59 2.82 -6.69
C PHE A 225 -13.43 2.72 -7.66
N PHE A 226 -12.34 2.05 -7.28
CA PHE A 226 -11.21 1.89 -8.19
C PHE A 226 -11.50 0.94 -9.36
N LYS A 227 -12.04 -0.25 -9.10
CA LYS A 227 -12.25 -1.28 -10.12
C LYS A 227 -13.58 -1.13 -10.84
N GLY A 228 -14.67 -0.94 -10.11
CA GLY A 228 -16.00 -0.78 -10.70
C GLY A 228 -16.16 0.61 -11.31
N VAL A 229 -16.07 1.65 -10.50
CA VAL A 229 -16.40 3.01 -10.97
C VAL A 229 -15.36 3.52 -11.95
N SER A 230 -14.09 3.63 -11.55
CA SER A 230 -13.05 4.19 -12.43
C SER A 230 -12.68 3.27 -13.59
N ARG A 231 -12.32 2.00 -13.34
CA ARG A 231 -11.82 1.12 -14.42
C ARG A 231 -12.90 0.55 -15.34
N GLN A 232 -14.12 0.36 -14.84
CA GLN A 232 -15.21 -0.26 -15.60
C GLN A 232 -16.34 0.70 -15.95
N ASN A 233 -16.18 2.00 -15.64
CA ASN A 233 -17.20 3.04 -15.86
C ASN A 233 -18.56 2.68 -15.24
N MET A 234 -18.55 1.97 -14.09
CA MET A 234 -19.78 1.65 -13.37
C MET A 234 -20.33 2.92 -12.72
N GLU A 235 -21.60 3.25 -12.99
CA GLU A 235 -22.26 4.35 -12.30
C GLU A 235 -22.38 4.06 -10.79
N PRO A 236 -21.98 4.98 -9.89
CA PRO A 236 -21.92 4.73 -8.45
C PRO A 236 -23.29 4.85 -7.77
N THR A 237 -24.30 4.14 -8.28
CA THR A 237 -25.61 4.03 -7.64
C THR A 237 -25.56 3.06 -6.46
N ASP A 238 -26.51 3.19 -5.53
CA ASP A 238 -26.60 2.32 -4.34
C ASP A 238 -26.68 0.84 -4.72
N ASP A 239 -27.54 0.51 -5.69
CA ASP A 239 -27.74 -0.86 -6.16
C ASP A 239 -26.47 -1.44 -6.78
N ASN A 240 -25.79 -0.68 -7.64
CA ASN A 240 -24.54 -1.12 -8.29
C ASN A 240 -23.44 -1.35 -7.25
N VAL A 241 -23.28 -0.44 -6.29
CA VAL A 241 -22.27 -0.54 -5.24
C VAL A 241 -22.54 -1.73 -4.33
N ILE A 242 -23.78 -1.91 -3.86
CA ILE A 242 -24.16 -3.03 -3.00
C ILE A 242 -24.03 -4.36 -3.75
N GLU A 243 -24.46 -4.43 -5.01
CA GLU A 243 -24.28 -5.63 -5.83
C GLU A 243 -22.80 -5.98 -6.01
N PHE A 244 -21.94 -4.99 -6.25
CA PHE A 244 -20.49 -5.20 -6.33
C PHE A 244 -19.92 -5.75 -5.02
N LEU A 245 -20.30 -5.18 -3.87
CA LEU A 245 -19.88 -5.64 -2.55
C LEU A 245 -20.36 -7.07 -2.24
N ARG A 246 -21.57 -7.44 -2.68
CA ARG A 246 -22.10 -8.80 -2.55
C ARG A 246 -21.31 -9.82 -3.35
N LYS A 247 -20.79 -9.46 -4.52
CA LYS A 247 -19.94 -10.32 -5.36
C LYS A 247 -18.49 -10.42 -4.87
N PHE A 248 -18.06 -9.54 -3.97
CA PHE A 248 -16.71 -9.54 -3.43
C PHE A 248 -16.43 -10.81 -2.62
N GLU A 249 -15.17 -11.27 -2.57
CA GLU A 249 -14.80 -12.46 -1.79
C GLU A 249 -14.96 -12.22 -0.29
N ASP A 250 -15.44 -13.23 0.43
CA ASP A 250 -15.54 -13.27 1.89
C ASP A 250 -14.13 -13.24 2.50
N ASN A 251 -13.92 -12.48 3.58
CA ASN A 251 -12.65 -12.42 4.32
C ASN A 251 -11.43 -12.28 3.39
N PHE A 252 -11.52 -11.36 2.44
CA PHE A 252 -10.55 -11.23 1.36
C PHE A 252 -9.14 -10.95 1.91
N GLN A 253 -8.98 -10.00 2.84
CA GLN A 253 -7.64 -9.66 3.33
C GLN A 253 -7.02 -10.86 4.04
N MET A 254 -7.76 -11.51 4.94
CA MET A 254 -7.33 -12.71 5.66
C MET A 254 -6.94 -13.84 4.71
N SER A 255 -7.73 -14.09 3.67
CA SER A 255 -7.42 -15.09 2.65
C SER A 255 -6.15 -14.76 1.87
N TYR A 256 -5.87 -13.47 1.66
CA TYR A 256 -4.71 -12.98 0.94
C TYR A 256 -3.40 -13.10 1.74
N VAL A 257 -3.46 -12.77 3.03
CA VAL A 257 -2.28 -12.76 3.91
C VAL A 257 -2.02 -14.09 4.61
N SER A 258 -2.96 -15.04 4.60
CA SER A 258 -2.74 -16.34 5.21
C SER A 258 -1.63 -17.12 4.49
N THR A 259 -0.65 -17.57 5.27
CA THR A 259 0.44 -18.46 4.85
C THR A 259 -0.03 -19.90 4.68
N LEU A 260 -1.19 -20.26 5.24
CA LEU A 260 -1.79 -21.58 5.16
C LEU A 260 -3.11 -21.54 4.39
N PRO A 261 -3.51 -22.65 3.75
CA PRO A 261 -4.87 -22.80 3.25
C PRO A 261 -5.90 -22.60 4.37
N LEU A 262 -6.96 -21.86 4.06
CA LEU A 262 -8.08 -21.61 4.97
C LEU A 262 -9.35 -22.16 4.32
N ASP A 263 -9.98 -23.17 4.92
CA ASP A 263 -11.26 -23.67 4.39
C ASP A 263 -12.44 -22.88 4.95
N TRP A 264 -12.67 -21.66 4.48
CA TRP A 264 -13.83 -20.90 4.93
C TRP A 264 -15.14 -21.60 4.55
N GLU A 265 -16.08 -21.71 5.50
CA GLU A 265 -17.47 -22.01 5.16
C GLU A 265 -18.18 -20.70 4.79
N PRO A 266 -18.59 -20.51 3.53
CA PRO A 266 -19.26 -19.28 3.12
C PRO A 266 -20.51 -19.02 3.95
N GLY A 267 -20.65 -17.80 4.48
CA GLY A 267 -21.82 -17.39 5.26
C GLY A 267 -21.87 -17.90 6.70
N ALA A 268 -20.77 -18.40 7.27
CA ALA A 268 -20.69 -18.69 8.70
C ALA A 268 -20.94 -17.40 9.52
N ARG A 269 -22.06 -17.36 10.26
CA ARG A 269 -22.55 -16.13 10.91
C ARG A 269 -21.84 -15.77 12.23
N ASN A 270 -21.02 -16.66 12.77
CA ASN A 270 -20.43 -16.48 14.09
C ASN A 270 -18.92 -16.59 13.99
N ILE A 271 -18.23 -15.60 14.58
CA ILE A 271 -16.80 -15.70 14.89
C ILE A 271 -16.63 -16.95 15.75
N GLY A 272 -16.13 -18.00 15.10
CA GLY A 272 -15.86 -19.27 15.74
C GLY A 272 -14.48 -19.28 16.39
N ASN A 273 -14.18 -20.36 17.09
CA ASN A 273 -12.81 -20.65 17.49
C ASN A 273 -11.89 -20.67 16.27
N ARG A 274 -12.40 -21.17 15.13
CA ARG A 274 -11.67 -21.23 13.86
C ARG A 274 -11.11 -19.88 13.39
N ASP A 275 -11.94 -18.84 13.30
CA ASP A 275 -11.49 -17.52 12.85
C ASP A 275 -10.45 -16.95 13.81
N THR A 276 -10.67 -17.21 15.10
CA THR A 276 -9.78 -16.77 16.17
C THR A 276 -8.41 -17.45 16.06
N ASP A 277 -8.38 -18.77 15.88
CA ASP A 277 -7.16 -19.55 15.73
C ASP A 277 -6.41 -19.17 14.44
N ALA A 278 -7.15 -18.89 13.36
CA ALA A 278 -6.57 -18.45 12.10
C ALA A 278 -5.93 -17.06 12.21
N VAL A 279 -6.61 -16.09 12.83
CA VAL A 279 -6.06 -14.75 13.08
C VAL A 279 -4.87 -14.82 14.03
N GLU A 280 -4.96 -15.61 15.10
CA GLU A 280 -3.84 -15.82 16.01
C GLU A 280 -2.62 -16.40 15.28
N LYS A 281 -2.81 -17.43 14.46
CA LYS A 281 -1.75 -18.02 13.64
C LYS A 281 -1.15 -17.02 12.64
N LEU A 282 -1.98 -16.18 12.02
CA LEU A 282 -1.50 -15.13 11.12
C LEU A 282 -0.58 -14.15 11.85
N ILE A 283 -1.01 -13.61 13.00
CA ILE A 283 -0.19 -12.70 13.82
C ILE A 283 1.07 -13.44 14.31
N GLN A 284 1.01 -14.76 14.44
CA GLN A 284 2.17 -15.61 14.73
C GLN A 284 3.21 -15.67 13.61
N ASP A 285 2.72 -15.72 12.38
CA ASP A 285 3.52 -15.95 11.18
C ASP A 285 4.16 -14.71 10.61
N TYR A 286 3.64 -13.52 10.88
CA TYR A 286 4.20 -12.28 10.38
C TYR A 286 5.21 -11.66 11.35
N ASP A 287 6.27 -11.07 10.81
CA ASP A 287 7.24 -10.31 11.58
C ASP A 287 6.71 -8.90 11.87
N PHE A 288 5.92 -8.34 10.94
CA PHE A 288 5.17 -7.10 11.17
C PHE A 288 3.92 -6.99 10.29
N ILE A 289 2.84 -6.37 10.78
CA ILE A 289 1.65 -6.03 9.99
C ILE A 289 1.30 -4.57 10.24
N ALA A 290 1.43 -3.74 9.20
CA ALA A 290 1.10 -2.32 9.26
C ALA A 290 -0.40 -2.07 9.02
N ILE A 291 -0.90 -0.94 9.55
CA ILE A 291 -2.29 -0.51 9.36
C ILE A 291 -2.33 0.77 8.54
N THR A 292 -3.13 0.77 7.49
CA THR A 292 -3.28 1.92 6.58
C THR A 292 -3.74 3.18 7.32
N GLU A 293 -4.68 3.05 8.27
CA GLU A 293 -5.18 4.16 9.09
C GLU A 293 -4.16 4.71 10.10
N ARG A 294 -3.07 3.98 10.36
CA ARG A 294 -1.98 4.32 11.30
C ARG A 294 -0.62 4.13 10.63
N MET A 295 -0.53 4.51 9.35
CA MET A 295 0.61 4.18 8.51
C MET A 295 1.93 4.76 9.03
N GLU A 296 1.90 6.00 9.51
CA GLU A 296 3.08 6.70 10.04
C GLU A 296 3.60 6.03 11.33
N GLU A 297 2.71 5.78 12.29
CA GLU A 297 3.04 5.00 13.50
C GLU A 297 3.54 3.59 13.15
N SER A 298 2.94 2.96 12.13
CA SER A 298 3.33 1.62 11.68
C SER A 298 4.75 1.61 11.11
N PHE A 299 5.11 2.59 10.28
CA PHE A 299 6.45 2.67 9.69
C PHE A 299 7.53 3.07 10.70
N VAL A 300 7.22 3.97 11.64
CA VAL A 300 8.13 4.27 12.75
C VAL A 300 8.32 3.04 13.65
N THR A 301 7.26 2.29 13.92
CA THR A 301 7.35 1.01 14.65
C THR A 301 8.24 0.01 13.89
N MET A 302 8.02 -0.15 12.58
CA MET A 302 8.82 -1.03 11.73
C MET A 302 10.29 -0.63 11.72
N LYS A 303 10.58 0.68 11.66
CA LYS A 303 11.93 1.23 11.77
C LYS A 303 12.62 0.78 13.05
N LEU A 304 11.94 0.92 14.18
CA LEU A 304 12.49 0.55 15.49
C LEU A 304 12.64 -0.98 15.65
N LEU A 305 11.73 -1.78 15.09
CA LEU A 305 11.80 -3.24 15.16
C LEU A 305 12.94 -3.84 14.33
N PHE A 306 13.22 -3.25 13.16
CA PHE A 306 14.14 -3.80 12.17
C PHE A 306 15.43 -2.97 12.02
N ASP A 307 15.66 -2.03 12.94
CA ASP A 307 16.83 -1.13 12.95
C ASP A 307 17.05 -0.43 11.60
N LEU A 308 15.97 0.15 11.07
CA LEU A 308 15.99 0.89 9.81
C LEU A 308 16.33 2.36 10.04
N ASP A 309 16.75 3.03 8.98
CA ASP A 309 16.91 4.48 8.98
C ASP A 309 15.61 5.17 8.56
N PHE A 310 15.45 6.46 8.91
CA PHE A 310 14.34 7.27 8.39
C PHE A 310 14.33 7.32 6.88
N ALA A 311 15.52 7.27 6.26
CA ALA A 311 15.67 7.14 4.83
C ALA A 311 14.80 6.00 4.32
N ASP A 312 14.79 4.84 4.95
CA ASP A 312 14.17 3.64 4.40
C ASP A 312 12.64 3.67 4.39
N ILE A 313 12.03 4.56 5.17
CA ILE A 313 10.59 4.63 5.39
C ILE A 313 9.93 5.92 4.89
N VAL A 314 10.70 6.89 4.38
CA VAL A 314 10.17 8.14 3.81
C VAL A 314 9.78 7.94 2.35
N PHE A 315 8.52 8.22 2.01
CA PHE A 315 7.94 7.93 0.70
C PHE A 315 7.03 9.06 0.20
N PHE A 316 6.68 8.99 -1.08
CA PHE A 316 5.56 9.75 -1.65
C PHE A 316 4.46 8.79 -2.11
N SER A 317 3.21 9.16 -1.86
CA SER A 317 2.07 8.39 -2.37
C SER A 317 1.87 8.71 -3.84
N SER A 318 1.97 7.70 -4.69
CA SER A 318 1.68 7.83 -6.13
C SER A 318 0.19 7.67 -6.45
N LYS A 319 -0.65 7.27 -5.47
CA LYS A 319 -2.08 7.02 -5.67
C LYS A 319 -2.88 7.65 -4.55
N ILE A 320 -3.42 8.82 -4.85
CA ILE A 320 -4.37 9.52 -3.98
C ILE A 320 -5.75 9.52 -4.62
N SER A 321 -6.79 9.53 -3.78
CA SER A 321 -8.17 9.68 -4.22
C SER A 321 -8.33 10.98 -5.00
N GLY A 322 -8.96 10.94 -6.18
CA GLY A 322 -9.07 12.09 -7.09
C GLY A 322 -7.87 12.31 -8.01
N GLY A 323 -6.77 11.58 -7.80
CA GLY A 323 -5.58 11.63 -8.68
C GLY A 323 -5.69 10.70 -9.88
N TRP A 324 -4.54 10.40 -10.50
CA TRP A 324 -4.45 9.58 -11.70
C TRP A 324 -3.63 8.31 -11.46
N ASP A 325 -4.17 7.17 -11.92
CA ASP A 325 -3.48 5.87 -11.96
C ASP A 325 -2.87 5.67 -13.36
N GLY A 326 -1.63 5.22 -13.42
CA GLY A 326 -0.95 4.93 -14.70
C GLY A 326 -1.54 3.80 -15.53
N GLY A 327 -2.60 3.14 -15.04
CA GLY A 327 -3.39 2.17 -15.79
C GLY A 327 -2.58 1.07 -16.47
N ARG A 328 -3.19 0.49 -17.51
CA ARG A 328 -2.49 -0.34 -18.50
C ARG A 328 -1.96 0.56 -19.62
N LYS A 329 -0.90 0.14 -20.30
CA LYS A 329 -0.22 0.94 -21.34
C LYS A 329 -1.18 1.37 -22.45
N GLU A 330 -2.21 0.57 -22.74
CA GLU A 330 -3.21 0.83 -23.77
C GLU A 330 -4.27 1.85 -23.33
N ILE A 331 -4.53 1.96 -22.04
CA ILE A 331 -5.57 2.82 -21.46
C ILE A 331 -5.01 4.21 -21.13
N GLY A 332 -3.71 4.28 -20.83
CA GLY A 332 -3.07 5.50 -20.35
C GLY A 332 -3.47 5.82 -18.91
N CYS A 333 -3.50 7.11 -18.58
CA CYS A 333 -3.85 7.58 -17.25
C CYS A 333 -5.35 7.48 -16.98
N LEU A 334 -5.70 6.86 -15.87
CA LEU A 334 -7.07 6.69 -15.41
C LEU A 334 -7.33 7.56 -14.19
N LYS A 335 -8.35 8.41 -14.25
CA LYS A 335 -8.76 9.20 -13.10
C LYS A 335 -9.38 8.31 -12.02
N ILE A 336 -8.89 8.44 -10.80
CA ILE A 336 -9.39 7.69 -9.64
C ILE A 336 -10.53 8.47 -9.02
N GLU A 337 -11.74 7.94 -9.14
CA GLU A 337 -12.94 8.60 -8.61
C GLU A 337 -12.92 8.56 -7.07
N PRO A 338 -13.23 9.69 -6.41
CA PRO A 338 -13.36 9.72 -4.96
C PRO A 338 -14.42 8.76 -4.46
N THR A 339 -14.12 8.08 -3.35
CA THR A 339 -15.09 7.18 -2.72
C THR A 339 -16.22 7.99 -2.09
N VAL A 340 -17.45 7.65 -2.47
CA VAL A 340 -18.69 8.20 -1.90
C VAL A 340 -19.47 7.07 -1.25
N ILE A 341 -20.03 7.32 -0.06
CA ILE A 341 -20.87 6.36 0.67
C ILE A 341 -22.21 7.05 0.92
N SER A 342 -23.27 6.56 0.27
CA SER A 342 -24.64 6.98 0.55
C SER A 342 -25.16 6.35 1.85
N ASP A 343 -26.28 6.84 2.36
CA ASP A 343 -26.94 6.28 3.54
C ASP A 343 -27.36 4.81 3.35
N ASN A 344 -27.81 4.43 2.15
CA ASN A 344 -28.21 3.05 1.86
C ASN A 344 -27.00 2.11 1.81
N VAL A 345 -25.92 2.53 1.15
CA VAL A 345 -24.66 1.77 1.14
C VAL A 345 -24.10 1.66 2.56
N GLY A 346 -24.10 2.77 3.32
CA GLY A 346 -23.69 2.78 4.72
C GLY A 346 -24.52 1.83 5.59
N SER A 347 -25.84 1.78 5.37
CA SER A 347 -26.75 0.85 6.05
C SER A 347 -26.44 -0.61 5.73
N TYR A 348 -26.11 -0.92 4.47
CA TYR A 348 -25.66 -2.26 4.07
C TYR A 348 -24.32 -2.63 4.72
N LEU A 349 -23.34 -1.73 4.73
CA LEU A 349 -22.03 -1.96 5.36
C LEU A 349 -22.13 -2.13 6.89
N ALA A 350 -23.14 -1.54 7.52
CA ALA A 350 -23.45 -1.75 8.93
C ALA A 350 -24.30 -3.01 9.22
N SER A 351 -24.77 -3.72 8.18
CA SER A 351 -25.67 -4.85 8.34
C SER A 351 -24.96 -6.14 8.79
N ASP A 352 -25.72 -7.05 9.42
CA ASP A 352 -25.21 -8.37 9.79
C ASP A 352 -24.74 -9.18 8.57
N GLU A 353 -25.32 -8.95 7.39
CA GLU A 353 -24.90 -9.57 6.12
C GLU A 353 -23.42 -9.23 5.83
N TRP A 354 -23.07 -7.94 5.81
CA TRP A 354 -21.71 -7.50 5.53
C TRP A 354 -20.72 -7.89 6.65
N GLN A 355 -21.14 -7.71 7.90
CA GLN A 355 -20.30 -7.96 9.08
C GLN A 355 -19.97 -9.46 9.23
N SER A 356 -20.93 -10.36 8.98
CA SER A 356 -20.67 -11.81 9.03
C SER A 356 -19.78 -12.26 7.88
N LYS A 357 -20.01 -11.75 6.67
CA LYS A 357 -19.23 -12.03 5.46
C LYS A 357 -17.73 -11.70 5.60
N ASN A 358 -17.40 -10.66 6.36
CA ASN A 358 -16.02 -10.18 6.55
C ASN A 358 -15.56 -10.31 8.01
N SER A 359 -16.15 -11.23 8.77
CA SER A 359 -15.92 -11.36 10.21
C SER A 359 -14.45 -11.63 10.59
N ALA A 360 -13.74 -12.46 9.82
CA ALA A 360 -12.32 -12.72 10.05
C ALA A 360 -11.45 -11.52 9.68
N ASP A 361 -11.80 -10.78 8.61
CA ASP A 361 -11.12 -9.53 8.24
C ASP A 361 -11.27 -8.46 9.34
N PHE A 362 -12.46 -8.33 9.93
CA PHE A 362 -12.71 -7.43 11.07
C PHE A 362 -11.93 -7.86 12.32
N LEU A 363 -11.99 -9.15 12.67
CA LEU A 363 -11.26 -9.68 13.82
C LEU A 363 -9.75 -9.49 13.65
N MET A 364 -9.21 -9.78 12.46
CA MET A 364 -7.82 -9.56 12.11
C MET A 364 -7.43 -8.09 12.26
N TYR A 365 -8.22 -7.16 11.71
CA TYR A 365 -7.93 -5.73 11.80
C TYR A 365 -7.84 -5.25 13.25
N GLU A 366 -8.83 -5.59 14.09
CA GLU A 366 -8.83 -5.21 15.50
C GLU A 366 -7.65 -5.86 16.26
N ALA A 367 -7.36 -7.13 15.98
CA ALA A 367 -6.26 -7.85 16.60
C ALA A 367 -4.89 -7.28 16.23
N VAL A 368 -4.69 -6.89 14.98
CA VAL A 368 -3.45 -6.24 14.51
C VAL A 368 -3.35 -4.82 15.07
N ASN A 369 -4.45 -4.06 15.13
CA ASN A 369 -4.44 -2.71 15.71
C ASN A 369 -4.04 -2.74 17.19
N ARG A 370 -4.60 -3.69 17.92
CA ARG A 370 -4.22 -3.92 19.31
C ARG A 370 -2.80 -4.48 19.45
N SER A 371 -2.31 -5.25 18.48
CA SER A 371 -0.92 -5.72 18.43
C SER A 371 0.07 -4.58 18.19
N LEU A 372 -0.27 -3.62 17.32
CA LEU A 372 0.52 -2.40 17.10
C LEU A 372 0.63 -1.59 18.41
N ASP A 373 -0.47 -1.38 19.14
CA ASP A 373 -0.43 -0.70 20.45
C ASP A 373 0.48 -1.44 21.45
N LYS A 374 0.36 -2.77 21.52
CA LYS A 374 1.21 -3.59 22.40
C LYS A 374 2.68 -3.49 22.00
N THR A 375 2.98 -3.38 20.71
CA THR A 375 4.35 -3.22 20.18
C THR A 375 4.92 -1.85 20.54
N ILE A 376 4.16 -0.77 20.28
CA ILE A 376 4.56 0.59 20.64
C ILE A 376 4.85 0.71 22.14
N ALA A 377 4.02 0.07 22.97
CA ALA A 377 4.20 0.05 24.42
C ALA A 377 5.46 -0.72 24.90
N GLN A 378 6.16 -1.45 24.02
CA GLN A 378 7.45 -2.07 24.37
C GLN A 378 8.60 -1.07 24.29
N PHE A 379 8.44 0.01 23.52
CA PHE A 379 9.41 1.10 23.49
C PHE A 379 9.18 2.05 24.67
N ASP A 380 10.21 2.80 25.02
CA ASP A 380 10.01 3.94 25.90
C ASP A 380 9.04 4.93 25.23
N ALA A 381 8.00 5.34 25.97
CA ALA A 381 6.93 6.16 25.40
C ALA A 381 7.46 7.52 24.90
N LYS A 382 8.48 8.07 25.57
CA LYS A 382 9.11 9.31 25.14
C LYS A 382 9.96 9.07 23.88
N GLN A 383 10.77 8.01 23.85
CA GLN A 383 11.55 7.61 22.67
C GLN A 383 10.65 7.47 21.42
N PHE A 384 9.55 6.72 21.52
CA PHE A 384 8.66 6.53 20.37
C PHE A 384 8.04 7.84 19.87
N GLN A 385 7.62 8.72 20.79
CA GLN A 385 7.06 10.02 20.41
C GLN A 385 8.10 10.94 19.77
N GLU A 386 9.36 10.90 20.22
CA GLU A 386 10.47 11.63 19.61
C GLU A 386 10.73 11.13 18.18
N GLU A 387 10.79 9.81 17.98
CA GLU A 387 10.96 9.18 16.65
C GLU A 387 9.80 9.51 15.71
N LEU A 388 8.56 9.48 16.19
CA LEU A 388 7.38 9.83 15.41
C LEU A 388 7.37 11.32 15.04
N GLN A 389 7.74 12.20 15.97
CA GLN A 389 7.85 13.62 15.69
C GLN A 389 8.97 13.92 14.69
N GLN A 390 10.10 13.22 14.79
CA GLN A 390 11.19 13.34 13.82
C GLN A 390 10.75 12.87 12.43
N TYR A 391 10.04 11.75 12.34
CA TYR A 391 9.45 11.26 11.09
C TYR A 391 8.54 12.31 10.46
N HIS A 392 7.61 12.91 11.22
CA HIS A 392 6.72 13.95 10.70
C HIS A 392 7.48 15.17 10.18
N THR A 393 8.49 15.63 10.92
CA THR A 393 9.34 16.75 10.50
C THR A 393 10.04 16.42 9.19
N LEU A 394 10.66 15.24 9.08
CA LEU A 394 11.35 14.80 7.86
C LEU A 394 10.40 14.67 6.68
N MET A 395 9.23 14.05 6.86
CA MET A 395 8.21 13.95 5.81
C MET A 395 7.76 15.33 5.32
N GLN A 396 7.55 16.29 6.22
CA GLN A 396 7.19 17.66 5.86
C GLN A 396 8.31 18.36 5.07
N GLU A 397 9.55 18.28 5.55
CA GLU A 397 10.71 18.88 4.89
C GLU A 397 10.95 18.26 3.50
N VAL A 398 10.82 16.94 3.37
CA VAL A 398 10.90 16.21 2.11
C VAL A 398 9.78 16.61 1.17
N GLN A 399 8.54 16.72 1.65
CA GLN A 399 7.43 17.20 0.84
C GLN A 399 7.69 18.62 0.32
N GLU A 400 8.20 19.52 1.15
CA GLU A 400 8.50 20.90 0.76
C GLU A 400 9.61 20.99 -0.30
N VAL A 401 10.62 20.12 -0.22
CA VAL A 401 11.79 20.18 -1.10
C VAL A 401 11.62 19.35 -2.36
N CYS A 402 10.98 18.19 -2.27
CA CYS A 402 10.97 17.20 -3.36
C CYS A 402 9.67 17.13 -4.14
N ALA A 403 8.52 17.59 -3.61
CA ALA A 403 7.23 17.32 -4.26
C ALA A 403 7.13 17.81 -5.71
N ASP A 404 7.71 18.96 -6.04
CA ASP A 404 7.73 19.54 -7.38
C ASP A 404 8.74 18.88 -8.34
N LYS A 405 9.62 18.01 -7.81
CA LYS A 405 10.66 17.29 -8.55
C LYS A 405 10.28 15.84 -8.83
N ILE A 406 9.16 15.36 -8.29
CA ILE A 406 8.73 13.98 -8.48
C ILE A 406 7.99 13.88 -9.80
N ILE A 407 8.41 12.89 -10.58
CA ILE A 407 7.79 12.57 -11.85
C ILE A 407 7.05 11.25 -11.69
N PHE A 408 5.76 11.36 -11.44
CA PHE A 408 4.87 10.21 -11.46
C PHE A 408 4.56 9.78 -12.89
N ARG A 409 4.08 8.55 -13.05
CA ARG A 409 3.67 7.99 -14.35
C ARG A 409 2.55 8.76 -15.04
N CYS A 410 1.74 9.49 -14.27
CA CYS A 410 0.70 10.38 -14.75
C CYS A 410 0.92 11.79 -14.18
N THR A 411 0.73 12.80 -15.01
CA THR A 411 0.66 14.19 -14.55
C THR A 411 -0.65 14.45 -13.80
N GLU A 412 -0.75 15.61 -13.14
CA GLU A 412 -1.99 16.08 -12.49
C GLU A 412 -3.15 16.26 -13.48
N ASP A 413 -2.86 16.45 -14.77
CA ASP A 413 -3.83 16.57 -15.86
C ASP A 413 -4.11 15.23 -16.57
N GLY A 414 -3.54 14.12 -16.09
CA GLY A 414 -3.75 12.79 -16.68
C GLY A 414 -2.94 12.54 -17.96
N VAL A 415 -1.81 13.21 -18.13
CA VAL A 415 -0.88 12.91 -19.24
C VAL A 415 0.05 11.77 -18.83
N PHE A 416 0.09 10.74 -19.66
CA PHE A 416 0.92 9.55 -19.43
C PHE A 416 2.38 9.81 -19.82
N GLN A 417 3.32 9.60 -18.89
CA GLN A 417 4.75 9.93 -19.03
C GLN A 417 5.66 8.78 -18.54
N GLU A 418 5.54 7.62 -19.18
CA GLU A 418 6.27 6.39 -18.81
C GLU A 418 7.80 6.57 -18.79
N MET A 419 8.35 7.26 -19.78
CA MET A 419 9.81 7.34 -19.95
C MET A 419 10.43 8.20 -18.86
N GLU A 420 9.76 9.27 -18.47
CA GLU A 420 10.18 10.18 -17.43
C GLU A 420 10.00 9.53 -16.05
N ALA A 421 8.89 8.83 -15.82
CA ALA A 421 8.66 8.09 -14.58
C ALA A 421 9.68 6.96 -14.36
N LYS A 422 10.08 6.23 -15.42
CA LYS A 422 11.15 5.22 -15.33
C LYS A 422 12.47 5.77 -14.81
N ARG A 423 12.75 7.06 -15.04
CA ARG A 423 13.96 7.72 -14.54
C ARG A 423 13.82 8.18 -13.09
N ASN A 424 12.62 8.19 -12.53
CA ASN A 424 12.34 8.78 -11.22
C ASN A 424 11.79 7.78 -10.20
N CYS A 425 11.35 6.60 -10.63
CA CYS A 425 10.76 5.55 -9.80
C CYS A 425 11.59 4.27 -9.88
N TYR A 426 11.73 3.53 -8.77
CA TYR A 426 12.41 2.23 -8.81
C TYR A 426 11.67 1.22 -9.68
N TYR A 427 10.33 1.20 -9.60
CA TYR A 427 9.54 0.24 -10.36
C TYR A 427 8.19 0.84 -10.73
N ARG A 428 7.96 1.11 -12.03
CA ARG A 428 6.73 1.69 -12.57
C ARG A 428 6.30 2.96 -11.82
N ASP A 429 5.31 2.85 -10.94
CA ASP A 429 4.72 3.92 -10.14
C ASP A 429 5.07 3.81 -8.64
N GLN A 430 6.10 3.04 -8.29
CA GLN A 430 6.54 2.76 -6.93
C GLN A 430 7.91 3.36 -6.66
N ALA A 431 8.05 3.94 -5.46
CA ALA A 431 9.20 4.68 -5.00
C ALA A 431 9.64 5.79 -5.97
N CYS A 432 8.68 6.54 -6.52
CA CYS A 432 8.97 7.72 -7.31
C CYS A 432 9.59 8.82 -6.44
N GLY A 433 10.51 9.58 -7.02
CA GLY A 433 11.26 10.63 -6.33
C GLY A 433 12.40 10.14 -5.46
N TYR A 434 12.77 8.85 -5.54
CA TYR A 434 13.75 8.27 -4.63
C TYR A 434 15.09 9.00 -4.67
N GLN A 435 15.54 9.49 -5.84
CA GLN A 435 16.81 10.24 -5.93
C GLN A 435 16.76 11.57 -5.18
N CYS A 436 15.62 12.28 -5.22
CA CYS A 436 15.47 13.52 -4.48
C CYS A 436 15.43 13.25 -2.97
N ILE A 437 14.72 12.20 -2.56
CA ILE A 437 14.68 11.77 -1.15
C ILE A 437 16.08 11.36 -0.68
N ASP A 438 16.80 10.57 -1.47
CA ASP A 438 18.17 10.11 -1.14
C ASP A 438 19.10 11.30 -0.94
N GLU A 439 19.13 12.25 -1.88
CA GLU A 439 19.98 13.42 -1.78
C GLU A 439 19.56 14.34 -0.62
N PHE A 440 18.25 14.51 -0.40
CA PHE A 440 17.74 15.26 0.74
C PHE A 440 18.20 14.65 2.06
N ILE A 441 18.03 13.33 2.23
CA ILE A 441 18.39 12.63 3.47
C ILE A 441 19.90 12.67 3.68
N ARG A 442 20.70 12.47 2.63
CA ARG A 442 22.17 12.58 2.69
C ARG A 442 22.60 13.94 3.25
N LEU A 443 22.05 15.02 2.71
CA LEU A 443 22.37 16.38 3.19
C LEU A 443 21.80 16.63 4.60
N ARG A 444 20.55 16.23 4.86
CA ARG A 444 19.81 16.60 6.06
C ARG A 444 20.16 15.79 7.29
N VAL A 445 20.36 14.49 7.13
CA VAL A 445 20.55 13.51 8.20
C VAL A 445 22.02 13.12 8.29
N ASP A 446 22.62 12.66 7.18
CA ASP A 446 23.98 12.12 7.22
C ASP A 446 25.03 13.22 7.41
N GLU A 447 24.83 14.38 6.79
CA GLU A 447 25.70 15.56 6.92
C GLU A 447 25.24 16.56 8.00
N ASP A 448 24.13 16.25 8.70
CA ASP A 448 23.49 17.10 9.72
C ASP A 448 23.34 18.58 9.28
N GLN A 449 23.04 18.82 8.00
CA GLN A 449 22.88 20.19 7.51
C GLN A 449 21.55 20.79 8.00
N PRO A 450 21.54 22.06 8.44
CA PRO A 450 20.30 22.78 8.73
C PRO A 450 19.36 22.77 7.53
N PHE A 451 18.06 22.58 7.77
CA PHE A 451 17.04 22.51 6.70
C PHE A 451 17.09 23.72 5.74
N SER A 452 17.41 24.92 6.23
CA SER A 452 17.57 26.12 5.40
C SER A 452 18.70 26.01 4.37
N ILE A 453 19.79 25.33 4.72
CA ILE A 453 20.91 25.05 3.82
C ILE A 453 20.49 23.96 2.83
N VAL A 454 19.91 22.85 3.31
CA VAL A 454 19.42 21.77 2.45
C VAL A 454 18.45 22.30 1.40
N LYS A 455 17.45 23.09 1.81
CA LYS A 455 16.46 23.71 0.90
C LYS A 455 17.12 24.58 -0.17
N LYS A 456 18.14 25.38 0.19
CA LYS A 456 18.89 26.22 -0.75
C LYS A 456 19.75 25.39 -1.71
N THR A 457 20.37 24.31 -1.23
CA THR A 457 21.15 23.40 -2.08
C THR A 457 20.22 22.68 -3.07
N MET A 458 19.12 22.13 -2.56
CA MET A 458 18.14 21.36 -3.34
C MET A 458 17.31 22.22 -4.31
N SER A 459 17.23 23.54 -4.13
CA SER A 459 16.54 24.41 -5.11
C SER A 459 17.25 24.45 -6.47
N ASN A 460 18.54 24.11 -6.52
CA ASN A 460 19.31 24.01 -7.76
C ASN A 460 19.53 22.56 -8.21
N TRP A 461 19.06 21.58 -7.42
CA TRP A 461 19.20 20.16 -7.75
C TRP A 461 18.36 19.83 -8.98
N LYS A 462 18.92 18.99 -9.84
CA LYS A 462 18.26 18.43 -11.02
C LYS A 462 18.37 16.93 -10.97
N LEU A 463 17.36 16.25 -11.49
CA LEU A 463 17.42 14.81 -11.69
C LEU A 463 18.65 14.49 -12.55
N PRO A 464 19.54 13.57 -12.13
CA PRO A 464 20.69 13.16 -12.94
C PRO A 464 20.23 12.69 -14.32
N ASP A 465 20.96 13.08 -15.38
CA ASP A 465 20.68 12.59 -16.72
C ASP A 465 21.19 11.14 -16.82
N LEU A 466 20.30 10.19 -17.06
CA LEU A 466 20.63 8.77 -17.15
C LEU A 466 21.16 8.39 -18.55
N THR A 467 21.72 9.33 -19.31
CA THR A 467 22.24 9.07 -20.66
C THR A 467 23.55 8.29 -20.68
N ASP A 468 24.18 8.06 -19.52
CA ASP A 468 25.53 7.52 -19.40
C ASP A 468 25.60 6.07 -18.87
N GLU A 469 24.46 5.39 -18.70
CA GLU A 469 24.35 3.94 -18.42
C GLU A 469 23.65 3.21 -19.57
#